data_AF-A0A7Z9VFN4-F1
#
_entry.id   AF-A0A7Z9VFN4-F1
#
_cell.length_a   1.000
_cell.length_b   1.000
_cell.length_c   1.000
_cell.angle_alpha   90.00
_cell.angle_beta   90.00
_cell.angle_gamma   90.00
#
_symmetry.space_group_name_H-M   'P 1'
#
loop_
_entity.id
_entity.type
_entity.pdbx_description
1 polymer ?
#
loop_
_entity_poly.entity_id
_entity_poly.type
_entity_poly.pdbx_seq_one_letter_code
_entity_poly.pdbx_strand_id
1 'polypeptide(L)'
;MSGSTKTVVQPDNFVFTSENAEAANVEIVKYPEGWQESAVMPLLDLAQRQHDGWLPRAAMDTVAGMLGMAPIRVYEVATFYTMYNLGPVGKNHVQVCTNLPCLLRGSDAIVGACKESLGLEMGETSEDGQFTLSVAECLGACANAPMMQIGDDYYEDLDAESTKAILEALKAGQTPNPGSQSGRHSSEPAGGLTCLKEINYGAGK
;
A
#
# COMPACT_ATOMS: atom_id res chain seq x y z
N MET A 1 -22.91 6.83 4.87
CA MET A 1 -23.78 6.59 6.04
C MET A 1 -22.93 5.90 7.10
N SER A 2 -22.97 6.43 8.33
CA SER A 2 -22.37 5.90 9.56
C SER A 2 -20.87 5.55 9.52
N GLY A 3 -20.02 6.54 9.22
CA GLY A 3 -18.61 6.46 9.62
C GLY A 3 -18.55 6.62 11.14
N SER A 4 -18.32 5.52 11.85
CA SER A 4 -18.01 5.56 13.28
C SER A 4 -16.67 6.28 13.41
N THR A 5 -16.68 7.58 13.65
CA THR A 5 -15.49 8.37 13.95
C THR A 5 -15.00 7.94 15.33
N LYS A 6 -14.30 6.81 15.39
CA LYS A 6 -13.38 6.53 16.49
C LYS A 6 -12.45 7.75 16.54
N THR A 7 -12.55 8.55 17.59
CA THR A 7 -11.70 9.72 17.79
C THR A 7 -10.27 9.20 17.97
N VAL A 8 -9.52 9.18 16.88
CA VAL A 8 -8.11 8.81 16.87
C VAL A 8 -7.36 9.84 17.71
N VAL A 9 -6.66 9.37 18.75
CA VAL A 9 -5.80 10.22 19.57
C VAL A 9 -4.64 10.67 18.70
N GLN A 10 -4.53 11.98 18.47
CA GLN A 10 -3.44 12.58 17.71
C GLN A 10 -2.24 12.79 18.64
N PRO A 11 -1.01 12.47 18.21
CA PRO A 11 0.18 12.82 18.98
C PRO A 11 0.39 14.34 19.00
N ASP A 12 0.89 14.85 20.12
CA ASP A 12 1.15 16.28 20.30
C ASP A 12 2.36 16.77 19.49
N ASN A 13 3.32 15.89 19.22
CA ASN A 13 4.49 16.19 18.41
C ASN A 13 4.83 15.03 17.46
N PHE A 14 5.55 15.37 16.41
CA PHE A 14 6.21 14.41 15.52
C PHE A 14 7.58 15.00 15.16
N VAL A 15 8.60 14.15 15.17
CA VAL A 15 9.95 14.53 14.75
C VAL A 15 10.51 13.39 13.92
N PHE A 16 11.07 13.71 12.75
CA PHE A 16 11.77 12.71 11.95
C PHE A 16 12.94 12.12 12.73
N THR A 17 13.17 10.81 12.60
CA THR A 17 14.44 10.22 13.04
C THR A 17 15.60 10.85 12.27
N SER A 18 16.82 10.77 12.80
CA SER A 18 17.99 11.34 12.12
C SER A 18 18.14 10.79 10.69
N GLU A 19 17.90 9.49 10.51
CA GLU A 19 17.92 8.82 9.20
C GLU A 19 16.85 9.37 8.25
N ASN A 20 15.60 9.49 8.70
CA ASN A 20 14.53 10.01 7.85
C ASN A 20 14.64 11.51 7.59
N ALA A 21 15.26 12.27 8.50
CA ALA A 21 15.56 13.68 8.27
C ALA A 21 16.61 13.84 7.16
N GLU A 22 17.64 12.98 7.13
CA GLU A 22 18.61 12.92 6.04
C GLU A 22 17.95 12.49 4.72
N ALA A 23 17.12 11.44 4.75
CA ALA A 23 16.35 11.00 3.57
C ALA A 23 15.42 12.11 3.04
N ALA A 24 14.72 12.83 3.91
CA ALA A 24 13.88 13.95 3.53
C ALA A 24 14.69 15.07 2.85
N ASN A 25 15.90 15.37 3.36
CA ASN A 25 16.79 16.34 2.70
C ASN A 25 17.23 15.85 1.31
N VAL A 26 17.51 14.55 1.14
CA VAL A 26 17.82 13.96 -0.17
C VAL A 26 16.65 14.12 -1.15
N GLU A 27 15.41 13.96 -0.69
CA GLU A 27 14.22 14.19 -1.53
C GLU A 27 14.05 15.67 -1.89
N ILE A 28 14.28 16.59 -0.95
CA ILE A 28 14.16 18.04 -1.19
C ILE A 28 15.14 18.52 -2.26
N VAL A 29 16.40 18.08 -2.24
CA VAL A 29 17.42 18.55 -3.19
C VAL A 29 17.21 18.06 -4.63
N LYS A 30 16.31 17.10 -4.87
CA LYS A 30 15.94 16.68 -6.23
C LYS A 30 15.19 17.79 -6.98
N TYR A 31 14.60 18.73 -6.27
CA TYR A 31 13.80 19.80 -6.85
C TYR A 31 14.59 21.10 -6.99
N PRO A 32 14.34 21.90 -8.04
CA PRO A 32 14.97 23.21 -8.21
C PRO A 32 14.74 24.15 -7.02
N GLU A 33 15.66 25.08 -6.83
CA GLU A 33 15.53 26.12 -5.80
C GLU A 33 14.26 26.96 -6.01
N GLY A 34 13.47 27.12 -4.94
CA GLY A 34 12.17 27.79 -4.96
C GLY A 34 10.98 26.87 -5.25
N TRP A 35 11.22 25.59 -5.55
CA TRP A 35 10.20 24.60 -5.91
C TRP A 35 10.18 23.41 -4.95
N GLN A 36 10.74 23.58 -3.74
CA GLN A 36 10.87 22.52 -2.74
C GLN A 36 9.51 21.98 -2.27
N GLU A 37 8.43 22.75 -2.40
CA GLU A 37 7.04 22.31 -2.14
C GLU A 37 6.69 21.01 -2.89
N SER A 38 7.33 20.75 -4.04
CA SER A 38 7.13 19.54 -4.84
C SER A 38 7.55 18.26 -4.11
N ALA A 39 8.39 18.37 -3.07
CA ALA A 39 8.83 17.26 -2.24
C ALA A 39 7.77 16.84 -1.19
N VAL A 40 6.59 17.47 -1.14
CA VAL A 40 5.55 17.17 -0.15
C VAL A 40 5.12 15.70 -0.17
N MET A 41 4.97 15.10 -1.34
CA MET A 41 4.52 13.71 -1.46
C MET A 41 5.55 12.71 -0.88
N PRO A 42 6.83 12.70 -1.31
CA PRO A 42 7.80 11.77 -0.72
C PRO A 42 8.03 12.02 0.78
N LEU A 43 7.95 13.27 1.26
CA LEU A 43 8.07 13.55 2.70
C LEU A 43 6.89 13.01 3.51
N LEU A 44 5.68 13.07 2.96
CA LEU A 44 4.50 12.46 3.58
C LEU A 44 4.61 10.92 3.59
N ASP A 45 5.12 10.30 2.53
CA ASP A 45 5.38 8.86 2.52
C ASP A 45 6.40 8.46 3.60
N LEU A 46 7.52 9.19 3.71
CA LEU A 46 8.52 8.96 4.77
C LEU A 46 7.92 9.12 6.17
N ALA A 47 7.11 10.16 6.38
CA ALA A 47 6.46 10.40 7.67
C ALA A 47 5.48 9.28 8.02
N GLN A 48 4.70 8.80 7.04
CA GLN A 48 3.78 7.68 7.20
C GLN A 48 4.52 6.39 7.58
N ARG A 49 5.59 6.07 6.85
CA ARG A 49 6.42 4.88 7.11
C ARG A 49 7.06 4.93 8.49
N GLN A 50 7.48 6.11 8.96
CA GLN A 50 8.03 6.28 10.30
C GLN A 50 6.97 6.12 11.40
N HIS A 51 5.74 6.53 11.14
CA HIS A 51 4.67 6.56 12.13
C HIS A 51 3.70 5.38 11.98
N ASP A 52 4.26 4.16 11.93
CA ASP A 52 3.52 2.90 11.92
C ASP A 52 2.44 2.81 10.82
N GLY A 53 2.70 3.42 9.66
CA GLY A 53 1.83 3.33 8.49
C GLY A 53 0.68 4.33 8.44
N TRP A 54 0.64 5.35 9.32
CA TRP A 54 -0.36 6.42 9.25
C TRP A 54 0.19 7.82 9.52
N LEU A 55 -0.56 8.85 9.09
CA LEU A 55 -0.15 10.25 9.13
C LEU A 55 -0.91 11.06 10.19
N PRO A 56 -0.28 11.34 11.34
CA PRO A 56 -0.85 12.26 12.32
C PRO A 56 -0.73 13.72 11.85
N ARG A 57 -1.56 14.59 12.43
CA ARG A 57 -1.53 16.03 12.13
C ARG A 57 -0.17 16.66 12.41
N ALA A 58 0.46 16.29 13.53
CA ALA A 58 1.80 16.78 13.88
C ALA A 58 2.86 16.44 12.81
N ALA A 59 2.75 15.29 12.14
CA ALA A 59 3.66 14.93 11.05
C ALA A 59 3.43 15.81 9.82
N MET A 60 2.17 16.05 9.45
CA MET A 60 1.84 16.96 8.34
C MET A 60 2.33 18.39 8.61
N ASP A 61 2.20 18.88 9.84
CA ASP A 61 2.69 20.21 10.24
C ASP A 61 4.23 20.29 10.20
N THR A 62 4.90 19.21 10.57
CA THR A 62 6.36 19.09 10.49
C THR A 62 6.83 19.16 9.04
N VAL A 63 6.19 18.42 8.13
CA VAL A 63 6.49 18.46 6.69
C VAL A 63 6.24 19.86 6.12
N ALA A 64 5.15 20.52 6.50
CA ALA A 64 4.86 21.89 6.08
C ALA A 64 5.97 22.87 6.49
N GLY A 65 6.44 22.75 7.74
CA GLY A 65 7.54 23.55 8.27
C GLY A 65 8.87 23.31 7.54
N MET A 66 9.18 22.05 7.21
CA MET A 66 10.40 21.70 6.47
C MET A 66 10.43 22.27 5.05
N LEU A 67 9.28 22.31 4.38
CA LEU A 67 9.16 22.81 3.01
C LEU A 67 8.87 24.32 2.93
N GLY A 68 8.65 24.98 4.07
CA GLY A 68 8.31 26.41 4.12
C GLY A 68 6.94 26.73 3.52
N MET A 69 6.01 25.76 3.50
CA MET A 69 4.68 25.89 2.89
C MET A 69 3.56 25.96 3.94
N ALA A 70 2.39 26.47 3.55
CA ALA A 70 1.24 26.54 4.44
C ALA A 70 0.71 25.13 4.79
N PRO A 71 0.43 24.80 6.07
CA PRO A 71 -0.03 23.47 6.48
C PRO A 71 -1.27 22.96 5.73
N ILE A 72 -2.17 23.88 5.36
CA ILE A 72 -3.39 23.54 4.61
C ILE A 72 -3.08 22.85 3.27
N ARG A 73 -1.97 23.20 2.60
CA ARG A 73 -1.57 22.57 1.34
C ARG A 73 -1.14 21.13 1.54
N VAL A 74 -0.47 20.84 2.66
CA VAL A 74 -0.10 19.48 3.04
C VAL A 74 -1.36 18.65 3.34
N TYR A 75 -2.33 19.24 4.04
CA TYR A 75 -3.60 18.57 4.33
C TYR A 75 -4.42 18.28 3.07
N GLU A 76 -4.47 19.23 2.12
CA GLU A 76 -5.10 19.01 0.82
C GLU A 76 -4.48 17.81 0.09
N VAL A 77 -3.16 17.71 0.05
CA VAL A 77 -2.45 16.57 -0.56
C VAL A 77 -2.75 15.27 0.20
N ALA A 78 -2.63 15.26 1.52
CA ALA A 78 -2.84 14.08 2.35
C ALA A 78 -4.29 13.56 2.27
N THR A 79 -5.27 14.44 2.11
CA THR A 79 -6.69 14.05 1.96
C THR A 79 -7.06 13.67 0.54
N PHE A 80 -6.33 14.15 -0.48
CA PHE A 80 -6.60 13.88 -1.88
C PHE A 80 -6.09 12.51 -2.33
N TYR A 81 -4.88 12.12 -1.90
CA TYR A 81 -4.29 10.83 -2.29
C TYR A 81 -4.63 9.73 -1.28
N THR A 82 -5.28 8.67 -1.76
CA THR A 82 -5.83 7.58 -0.94
C THR A 82 -4.78 6.68 -0.28
N MET A 83 -3.52 6.75 -0.71
CA MET A 83 -2.41 6.00 -0.09
C MET A 83 -2.03 6.54 1.29
N TYR A 84 -2.40 7.80 1.57
CA TYR A 84 -2.13 8.42 2.85
C TYR A 84 -3.18 8.02 3.88
N ASN A 85 -2.76 7.25 4.87
CA ASN A 85 -3.64 6.77 5.93
C ASN A 85 -3.79 7.87 6.99
N LEU A 86 -4.96 8.52 7.06
CA LEU A 86 -5.22 9.59 8.03
C LEU A 86 -5.63 9.08 9.43
N GLY A 87 -5.58 7.77 9.64
CA GLY A 87 -5.82 7.12 10.91
C GLY A 87 -5.02 5.83 11.03
N PRO A 88 -4.88 5.27 12.25
CA PRO A 88 -4.08 4.09 12.50
C PRO A 88 -4.58 2.91 11.67
N VAL A 89 -3.65 2.26 10.99
CA VAL A 89 -3.86 1.00 10.28
C VAL A 89 -3.11 -0.11 11.00
N GLY A 90 -3.54 -1.34 10.78
CA GLY A 90 -2.84 -2.51 11.27
C GLY A 90 -1.53 -2.71 10.52
N LYS A 91 -0.61 -3.47 11.12
CA LYS A 91 0.71 -3.77 10.55
C LYS A 91 0.65 -4.30 9.12
N ASN A 92 -0.35 -5.12 8.81
CA ASN A 92 -0.62 -5.65 7.48
C ASN A 92 -1.88 -4.97 6.90
N HIS A 93 -1.68 -3.98 6.03
CA HIS A 93 -2.80 -3.35 5.33
C HIS A 93 -3.14 -4.16 4.07
N VAL A 94 -4.19 -4.96 4.16
CA VAL A 94 -4.70 -5.84 3.09
C VAL A 94 -5.66 -5.06 2.20
N GLN A 95 -5.26 -4.85 0.96
CA GLN A 95 -5.99 -4.09 -0.05
C GLN A 95 -6.39 -5.02 -1.19
N VAL A 96 -7.66 -5.38 -1.26
CA VAL A 96 -8.17 -6.32 -2.29
C VAL A 96 -8.71 -5.54 -3.48
N CYS A 97 -8.20 -5.83 -4.69
CA CYS A 97 -8.71 -5.22 -5.91
C CYS A 97 -10.06 -5.85 -6.30
N THR A 98 -11.12 -5.05 -6.32
CA THR A 98 -12.47 -5.48 -6.72
C THR A 98 -12.94 -4.89 -8.05
N ASN A 99 -12.01 -4.33 -8.84
CA ASN A 99 -12.34 -3.74 -10.14
C ASN A 99 -12.57 -4.84 -11.21
N LEU A 100 -13.12 -4.46 -12.36
CA LEU A 100 -13.74 -5.36 -13.33
C LEU A 100 -12.89 -6.58 -13.74
N PRO A 101 -11.58 -6.48 -14.06
CA PRO A 101 -10.79 -7.66 -14.43
C PRO A 101 -10.67 -8.67 -13.27
N CYS A 102 -10.44 -8.19 -12.05
CA CYS A 102 -10.39 -9.02 -10.85
C CYS A 102 -11.76 -9.61 -10.52
N LEU A 103 -12.83 -8.84 -10.68
CA LEU A 103 -14.20 -9.30 -10.47
C LEU A 103 -14.57 -10.44 -11.44
N LEU A 104 -14.28 -10.29 -12.73
CA LEU A 104 -14.49 -11.33 -13.74
C LEU A 104 -13.70 -12.61 -13.45
N ARG A 105 -12.57 -12.48 -12.74
CA ARG A 105 -11.73 -13.59 -12.30
C ARG A 105 -12.10 -14.13 -10.91
N GLY A 106 -13.14 -13.59 -10.28
CA GLY A 106 -13.68 -14.10 -9.01
C GLY A 106 -13.12 -13.44 -7.75
N SER A 107 -12.76 -12.15 -7.79
CA SER A 107 -12.28 -11.41 -6.60
C SER A 107 -13.27 -11.42 -5.42
N ASP A 108 -14.56 -11.65 -5.66
CA ASP A 108 -15.56 -11.81 -4.60
C ASP A 108 -15.23 -12.98 -3.66
N ALA A 109 -14.67 -14.08 -4.21
CA ALA A 109 -14.22 -15.21 -3.40
C ALA A 109 -12.99 -14.84 -2.55
N ILE A 110 -12.12 -13.97 -3.05
CA ILE A 110 -10.95 -13.45 -2.33
C ILE A 110 -11.40 -12.55 -1.19
N VAL A 111 -12.34 -11.65 -1.45
CA VAL A 111 -13.00 -10.82 -0.42
C VAL A 111 -13.62 -11.70 0.66
N GLY A 112 -14.38 -12.73 0.28
CA GLY A 112 -14.99 -13.67 1.21
C GLY A 112 -13.95 -14.41 2.06
N ALA A 113 -12.87 -14.89 1.45
CA ALA A 113 -11.77 -15.55 2.15
C ALA A 113 -11.08 -14.61 3.15
N CYS A 114 -10.82 -13.35 2.78
CA CYS A 114 -10.25 -12.35 3.69
C CYS A 114 -11.17 -12.10 4.90
N LYS A 115 -12.47 -11.92 4.68
CA LYS A 115 -13.45 -11.71 5.77
C LYS A 115 -13.53 -12.90 6.71
N GLU A 116 -13.61 -14.11 6.16
CA GLU A 116 -13.69 -15.35 6.95
C GLU A 116 -12.41 -15.57 7.77
N SER A 117 -11.23 -15.37 7.16
CA SER A 117 -9.95 -15.57 7.83
C SER A 117 -9.66 -14.52 8.88
N LEU A 118 -9.97 -13.24 8.63
CA LEU A 118 -9.63 -12.15 9.54
C LEU A 118 -10.73 -11.85 10.56
N GLY A 119 -11.98 -12.26 10.28
CA GLY A 119 -13.14 -11.87 11.09
C GLY A 119 -13.43 -10.37 11.02
N LEU A 120 -13.06 -9.73 9.91
CA LEU A 120 -13.19 -8.28 9.68
C LEU A 120 -14.14 -8.01 8.52
N GLU A 121 -14.87 -6.91 8.60
CA GLU A 121 -15.53 -6.33 7.43
C GLU A 121 -14.59 -5.40 6.64
N MET A 122 -15.01 -5.04 5.43
CA MET A 122 -14.26 -4.10 4.59
C MET A 122 -14.21 -2.71 5.23
N GLY A 123 -13.01 -2.16 5.36
CA GLY A 123 -12.73 -0.89 6.04
C GLY A 123 -12.41 -1.03 7.53
N GLU A 124 -12.43 -2.25 8.09
CA GLU A 124 -12.14 -2.49 9.50
C GLU A 124 -10.68 -2.84 9.75
N THR A 125 -10.26 -2.60 11.00
CA THR A 125 -8.95 -2.96 11.52
C THR A 125 -9.15 -3.85 12.73
N SER A 126 -8.37 -4.92 12.84
CA SER A 126 -8.43 -5.87 13.94
C SER A 126 -8.07 -5.23 15.28
N GLU A 127 -8.65 -5.74 16.36
CA GLU A 127 -8.42 -5.22 17.72
C GLU A 127 -6.96 -5.36 18.18
N ASP A 128 -6.25 -6.37 17.65
CA ASP A 128 -4.84 -6.60 17.90
C ASP A 128 -3.89 -5.70 17.07
N GLY A 129 -4.45 -4.86 16.18
CA GLY A 129 -3.68 -3.96 15.33
C GLY A 129 -2.81 -4.68 14.27
N GLN A 130 -3.07 -5.96 13.98
CA GLN A 130 -2.27 -6.70 13.01
C GLN A 130 -2.75 -6.56 11.57
N PHE A 131 -4.05 -6.40 11.34
CA PHE A 131 -4.63 -6.37 9.99
C PHE A 131 -5.62 -5.22 9.82
N THR A 132 -5.53 -4.53 8.69
CA THR A 132 -6.60 -3.67 8.17
C THR A 132 -7.05 -4.24 6.84
N LEU A 133 -8.37 -4.46 6.69
CA LEU A 133 -8.93 -4.94 5.44
C LEU A 133 -9.57 -3.78 4.70
N SER A 134 -9.16 -3.53 3.45
CA SER A 134 -9.65 -2.43 2.63
C SER A 134 -9.94 -2.90 1.20
N VAL A 135 -10.92 -2.25 0.58
CA VAL A 135 -11.13 -2.37 -0.86
C VAL A 135 -10.18 -1.41 -1.56
N ALA A 136 -9.46 -1.91 -2.56
CA ALA A 136 -8.73 -1.10 -3.50
C ALA A 136 -9.43 -1.09 -4.86
N GLU A 137 -9.24 0.01 -5.56
CA GLU A 137 -9.55 0.10 -6.99
C GLU A 137 -8.51 -0.68 -7.82
N CYS A 138 -8.46 -0.44 -9.13
CA CYS A 138 -7.52 -1.12 -10.00
C CYS A 138 -6.05 -0.86 -9.58
N LEU A 139 -5.34 -1.92 -9.19
CA LEU A 139 -3.91 -1.91 -8.84
C LEU A 139 -2.98 -2.22 -10.03
N GLY A 140 -3.51 -2.29 -11.26
CA GLY A 140 -2.70 -2.41 -12.48
C GLY A 140 -2.12 -3.80 -12.81
N ALA A 141 -2.33 -4.81 -11.96
CA ALA A 141 -1.88 -6.20 -12.19
C ALA A 141 -2.96 -7.07 -12.89
N CYS A 142 -3.66 -6.52 -13.89
CA CYS A 142 -4.84 -7.16 -14.50
C CYS A 142 -4.56 -8.49 -15.20
N ALA A 143 -3.34 -8.69 -15.72
CA ALA A 143 -2.92 -9.96 -16.31
C ALA A 143 -2.81 -11.08 -15.26
N ASN A 144 -2.73 -10.72 -13.99
CA ASN A 144 -2.55 -11.58 -12.82
C ASN A 144 -3.73 -11.54 -11.85
N ALA A 145 -4.91 -11.23 -12.39
CA ALA A 145 -6.15 -11.22 -11.65
C ALA A 145 -6.62 -12.64 -11.24
N PRO A 146 -7.18 -12.81 -10.03
CA PRO A 146 -7.41 -11.77 -9.02
C PRO A 146 -6.18 -11.57 -8.12
N MET A 147 -6.06 -10.37 -7.54
CA MET A 147 -4.89 -10.00 -6.73
C MET A 147 -5.25 -9.11 -5.54
N MET A 148 -4.40 -9.11 -4.53
CA MET A 148 -4.42 -8.18 -3.41
C MET A 148 -3.03 -7.64 -3.14
N GLN A 149 -2.95 -6.44 -2.59
CA GLN A 149 -1.73 -5.84 -2.10
C GLN A 149 -1.72 -5.88 -0.57
N ILE A 150 -0.59 -6.27 0.02
CA ILE A 150 -0.40 -6.21 1.48
C ILE A 150 0.87 -5.42 1.75
N GLY A 151 0.74 -4.22 2.32
CA GLY A 151 1.85 -3.28 2.38
C GLY A 151 2.30 -2.86 0.98
N ASP A 152 3.57 -3.10 0.65
CA ASP A 152 4.14 -2.80 -0.68
C ASP A 152 4.12 -4.03 -1.62
N ASP A 153 3.75 -5.21 -1.12
CA ASP A 153 3.85 -6.48 -1.86
C ASP A 153 2.55 -6.85 -2.58
N TYR A 154 2.70 -7.30 -3.84
CA TYR A 154 1.58 -7.82 -4.64
C TYR A 154 1.49 -9.33 -4.48
N TYR A 155 0.27 -9.82 -4.26
CA TYR A 155 -0.06 -11.24 -4.24
C TYR A 155 -1.09 -11.49 -5.32
N GLU A 156 -0.75 -12.34 -6.29
CA GLU A 156 -1.47 -12.42 -7.56
C GLU A 156 -1.88 -13.85 -7.92
N ASP A 157 -2.76 -13.99 -8.91
CA ASP A 157 -3.40 -15.25 -9.31
C ASP A 157 -4.00 -16.01 -8.13
N LEU A 158 -4.69 -15.26 -7.28
CA LEU A 158 -5.22 -15.79 -6.04
C LEU A 158 -6.47 -16.64 -6.26
N ASP A 159 -6.63 -17.61 -5.39
CA ASP A 159 -7.90 -18.25 -5.09
C ASP A 159 -8.19 -18.15 -3.59
N ALA A 160 -9.31 -18.72 -3.15
CA ALA A 160 -9.67 -18.68 -1.74
C ALA A 160 -8.64 -19.41 -0.85
N GLU A 161 -8.05 -20.52 -1.31
CA GLU A 161 -7.10 -21.30 -0.51
C GLU A 161 -5.76 -20.58 -0.39
N SER A 162 -5.21 -20.06 -1.51
CA SER A 162 -3.96 -19.30 -1.51
C SER A 162 -4.08 -18.02 -0.69
N THR A 163 -5.24 -17.36 -0.74
CA THR A 163 -5.52 -16.17 0.08
C THR A 163 -5.48 -16.49 1.57
N LYS A 164 -6.17 -17.57 1.99
CA LYS A 164 -6.16 -18.01 3.39
C LYS A 164 -4.74 -18.34 3.85
N ALA A 165 -3.98 -19.07 3.03
CA ALA A 165 -2.60 -19.44 3.34
C ALA A 165 -1.68 -18.22 3.53
N ILE A 166 -1.80 -17.20 2.67
CA ILE A 166 -1.04 -15.94 2.81
C ILE A 166 -1.37 -15.25 4.12
N LEU A 167 -2.66 -15.12 4.46
CA LEU A 167 -3.10 -14.46 5.68
C LEU A 167 -2.67 -15.23 6.94
N GLU A 168 -2.71 -16.56 6.92
CA GLU A 168 -2.22 -17.40 8.00
C GLU A 168 -0.70 -17.31 8.18
N ALA A 169 0.07 -17.29 7.09
CA ALA A 169 1.51 -17.07 7.13
C ALA A 169 1.85 -15.72 7.77
N LEU A 170 1.16 -14.65 7.39
CA LEU A 170 1.35 -13.32 7.98
C LEU A 170 0.96 -13.29 9.46
N LYS A 171 -0.12 -13.97 9.87
CA LYS A 171 -0.49 -14.14 11.29
C LYS A 171 0.58 -14.87 12.09
N ALA A 172 1.26 -15.84 11.47
CA ALA A 172 2.38 -16.56 12.08
C ALA A 172 3.70 -15.76 12.08
N GLY A 173 3.70 -14.53 11.56
CA GLY A 173 4.89 -13.69 11.45
C GLY A 173 5.85 -14.11 10.33
N GLN A 174 5.39 -14.92 9.39
CA GLN A 174 6.13 -15.32 8.21
C GLN A 174 5.90 -14.31 7.07
N THR A 175 6.86 -14.24 6.14
CA THR A 175 6.74 -13.41 4.94
C THR A 175 6.46 -14.34 3.75
N PRO A 176 5.19 -14.43 3.28
CA PRO A 176 4.86 -15.19 2.08
C PRO A 176 5.51 -14.56 0.85
N ASN A 177 5.77 -15.37 -0.18
CA ASN A 177 6.42 -14.88 -1.40
C ASN A 177 5.47 -13.98 -2.21
N PRO A 178 5.86 -12.74 -2.51
CA PRO A 178 5.11 -11.87 -3.41
C PRO A 178 5.10 -12.41 -4.85
N GLY A 179 4.08 -12.04 -5.62
CA GLY A 179 3.86 -12.40 -7.01
C GLY A 179 2.77 -13.45 -7.19
N SER A 180 2.81 -14.15 -8.32
CA SER A 180 1.82 -15.16 -8.69
C SER A 180 1.86 -16.40 -7.81
N GLN A 181 0.69 -16.83 -7.35
CA GLN A 181 0.52 -18.08 -6.59
C GLN A 181 0.18 -19.29 -7.48
N SER A 182 0.02 -19.08 -8.80
CA SER A 182 -0.37 -20.14 -9.75
C SER A 182 0.78 -20.94 -10.36
N GLY A 183 2.02 -20.68 -9.91
CA GLY A 183 3.24 -21.36 -10.37
C GLY A 183 3.94 -20.72 -11.57
N ARG A 184 3.39 -19.63 -12.11
CA ARG A 184 4.14 -18.73 -13.00
C ARG A 184 5.00 -17.76 -12.20
N HIS A 185 6.05 -17.23 -12.82
CA HIS A 185 6.98 -16.30 -12.21
C HIS A 185 6.50 -14.85 -12.29
N SER A 186 5.88 -14.45 -13.40
CA SER A 186 5.47 -13.07 -13.65
C SER A 186 4.11 -13.04 -14.36
N SER A 187 4.03 -12.40 -15.53
CA SER A 187 2.80 -12.28 -16.33
C SER A 187 2.75 -13.23 -17.52
N GLU A 188 3.67 -14.20 -17.60
CA GLU A 188 3.69 -15.15 -18.70
C GLU A 188 2.43 -16.02 -18.75
N PRO A 189 2.07 -16.55 -19.94
CA PRO A 189 0.95 -17.46 -20.05
C PRO A 189 1.20 -18.74 -19.23
N ALA A 190 0.22 -19.17 -18.44
CA ALA A 190 0.31 -20.39 -17.64
C ALA A 190 0.55 -21.67 -18.48
N GLY A 191 0.18 -21.65 -19.76
CA GLY A 191 0.43 -22.74 -20.71
C GLY A 191 1.85 -22.77 -21.30
N GLY A 192 2.75 -21.91 -20.84
CA GLY A 192 4.12 -21.77 -21.33
C GLY A 192 4.32 -20.56 -22.25
N LEU A 193 5.58 -20.21 -22.47
CA LEU A 193 5.98 -19.03 -23.23
C LEU A 193 5.52 -19.11 -24.69
N THR A 194 4.69 -18.17 -25.11
CA THR A 194 4.24 -18.03 -26.51
C THR A 194 5.07 -17.02 -27.30
N CYS A 195 5.64 -16.02 -26.62
CA CYS A 195 6.52 -14.99 -27.16
C CYS A 195 7.86 -14.95 -26.41
N LEU A 196 8.83 -14.20 -26.95
CA LEU A 196 10.17 -14.01 -26.34
C LEU A 196 10.88 -15.34 -25.97
N LYS A 197 10.71 -16.37 -26.81
CA LYS A 197 11.32 -17.70 -26.61
C LYS A 197 12.84 -17.70 -26.73
N GLU A 198 13.37 -16.74 -27.48
CA GLU A 198 14.79 -16.54 -27.68
C GLU A 198 15.18 -15.13 -27.22
N ILE A 199 16.29 -15.03 -26.51
CA ILE A 199 16.83 -13.75 -26.03
C ILE A 199 17.71 -13.16 -27.13
N ASN A 200 17.10 -12.44 -28.06
CA ASN A 200 17.81 -11.69 -29.11
C ASN A 200 17.75 -10.19 -28.81
N TYR A 201 18.18 -9.78 -27.61
CA TYR A 201 18.51 -8.36 -27.37
C TYR A 201 19.82 -8.10 -28.10
N GLY A 202 19.72 -7.37 -29.22
CA GLY A 202 20.76 -7.30 -30.23
C GLY A 202 22.18 -7.16 -29.68
N ALA A 203 23.03 -8.14 -30.00
CA ALA A 203 24.47 -7.94 -30.15
C ALA A 203 24.72 -7.10 -31.42
N GLY A 204 24.17 -5.88 -31.43
CA GLY A 204 23.96 -5.07 -32.63
C GLY A 204 24.02 -3.57 -32.36
N LYS A 205 24.99 -3.13 -31.56
CA LYS A 205 25.82 -1.92 -31.72
C LYS A 205 26.79 -1.79 -30.55
#